data_AF-A0AAN5Z7Y7-F1
#
_entry.id   AF-A0AAN5Z7Y7-F1
#
_cell.length_a   1.000
_cell.length_b   1.000
_cell.length_c   1.000
_cell.angle_alpha   90.00
_cell.angle_beta   90.00
_cell.angle_gamma   90.00
#
_symmetry.space_group_name_H-M   'P 1'
#
loop_
_entity.id
_entity.type
_entity.pdbx_description
1 polymer ?
#
loop_
_entity_poly.entity_id
_entity_poly.type
_entity_poly.pdbx_seq_one_letter_code
_entity_poly.pdbx_strand_id
1 'polypeptide(L)' 'MSERKEITYAFDTVDDWQASLKASEELVKEDTGAERWRSTRTMPPTYYPPPMTQQAIDKLKEFKGAVVKDISEE' A
#
# COMPACT_ATOMS: atom_id res chain seq x y z
N MET A 1 12.52 -8.76 -16.11
CA MET A 1 13.09 -7.62 -15.36
C MET A 1 11.92 -6.77 -14.88
N SER A 2 11.28 -7.17 -13.78
CA SER A 2 10.24 -6.35 -13.17
C SER A 2 10.82 -5.87 -11.85
N GLU A 3 11.20 -4.61 -11.80
CA GLU A 3 11.58 -3.91 -10.57
C GLU A 3 10.34 -3.84 -9.68
N ARG A 4 10.08 -4.94 -8.96
CA ARG A 4 9.00 -4.97 -7.97
C ARG A 4 9.53 -4.26 -6.74
N LYS A 5 8.97 -3.10 -6.43
CA LYS A 5 9.40 -2.28 -5.29
C LYS A 5 8.62 -2.72 -4.06
N GLU A 6 9.35 -2.98 -2.98
CA GLU A 6 8.74 -3.14 -1.67
C GLU A 6 8.31 -1.77 -1.18
N ILE A 7 7.02 -1.62 -0.90
CA ILE A 7 6.47 -0.38 -0.34
C ILE A 7 5.84 -0.66 1.00
N THR A 8 5.78 0.40 1.79
CA THR A 8 4.91 0.48 2.95
C THR A 8 3.93 1.59 2.72
N TYR A 9 2.67 1.37 3.08
CA TYR A 9 1.70 2.45 3.08
C TYR A 9 1.00 2.52 4.43
N ALA A 10 0.85 3.72 4.93
CA ALA A 10 0.02 4.05 6.07
C ALA A 10 -1.01 5.08 5.63
N PHE A 11 -2.03 5.28 6.44
CA PHE A 11 -2.96 6.39 6.25
C PHE A 11 -2.79 7.37 7.39
N ASP A 12 -3.07 8.65 7.13
CA ASP A 12 -2.96 9.70 8.14
C ASP A 12 -4.21 9.76 9.02
N THR A 13 -5.38 9.51 8.42
CA THR A 13 -6.68 9.49 9.12
C THR A 13 -7.37 8.13 9.03
N VAL A 14 -8.22 7.84 10.02
CA VAL A 14 -9.03 6.61 10.05
C VAL A 14 -10.12 6.64 8.97
N ASP A 15 -10.68 7.82 8.67
CA ASP A 15 -11.69 7.99 7.61
C ASP A 15 -11.10 7.70 6.22
N ASP A 16 -9.94 8.29 5.90
CA ASP A 16 -9.24 8.04 4.63
C ASP A 16 -8.76 6.59 4.55
N TRP A 17 -8.31 6.01 5.68
CA TRP A 17 -7.98 4.60 5.77
C TRP A 17 -9.19 3.73 5.42
N GLN A 18 -10.33 3.91 6.06
CA GLN A 18 -11.48 3.05 5.83
C GLN A 18 -12.04 3.19 4.40
N ALA A 19 -12.01 4.39 3.85
CA ALA A 19 -12.44 4.66 2.47
C ALA A 19 -11.47 4.07 1.43
N SER A 20 -10.16 4.19 1.68
CA SER A 20 -9.12 3.79 0.73
C SER A 20 -8.62 2.37 0.94
N LEU A 21 -8.84 1.75 2.10
CA LEU A 21 -8.41 0.39 2.43
C LEU A 21 -8.95 -0.59 1.40
N LYS A 22 -10.25 -0.56 1.13
CA LYS A 22 -10.88 -1.51 0.21
C LYS A 22 -10.34 -1.36 -1.22
N ALA A 23 -10.20 -0.12 -1.68
CA ALA A 23 -9.66 0.17 -3.01
C ALA A 23 -8.17 -0.19 -3.11
N SER A 24 -7.40 0.06 -2.04
CA SER A 24 -5.99 -0.33 -1.92
C SER A 24 -5.85 -1.84 -1.90
N GLU A 25 -6.71 -2.55 -1.18
CA GLU A 25 -6.69 -4.01 -1.08
C GLU A 25 -7.03 -4.68 -2.41
N GLU A 26 -8.06 -4.20 -3.11
CA GLU A 26 -8.43 -4.69 -4.44
C GLU A 26 -7.30 -4.44 -5.45
N LEU A 27 -6.72 -3.24 -5.45
CA LEU A 27 -5.63 -2.88 -6.34
C LEU A 27 -4.36 -3.72 -6.06
N VAL A 28 -4.03 -3.96 -4.80
CA VAL A 28 -2.90 -4.82 -4.43
C VAL A 28 -3.17 -6.26 -4.82
N LYS A 29 -4.39 -6.75 -4.62
CA LYS A 29 -4.77 -8.10 -5.03
C LYS A 29 -4.71 -8.28 -6.55
N GLU A 30 -5.17 -7.30 -7.32
CA GLU A 30 -5.12 -7.36 -8.80
C GLU A 30 -3.68 -7.29 -9.33
N ASP A 31 -2.83 -6.46 -8.75
CA ASP A 31 -1.46 -6.26 -9.24
C ASP A 31 -0.48 -7.35 -8.77
N THR A 32 -0.54 -7.71 -7.49
CA THR A 32 0.43 -8.65 -6.87
C THR A 32 -0.11 -10.07 -6.70
N GLY A 33 -1.43 -10.28 -6.82
CA GLY A 33 -2.07 -11.57 -6.54
C GLY A 33 -2.06 -11.95 -5.05
N ALA A 34 -1.64 -11.05 -4.18
CA ALA A 34 -1.56 -11.29 -2.74
C ALA A 34 -2.85 -10.83 -2.04
N GLU A 35 -3.45 -11.69 -1.24
CA GLU A 35 -4.71 -11.38 -0.54
C GLU A 35 -4.52 -10.80 0.86
N ARG A 36 -3.33 -10.95 1.46
CA ARG A 36 -3.02 -10.46 2.80
C ARG A 36 -1.54 -10.11 2.93
N TRP A 37 -1.27 -9.02 3.62
CA TRP A 37 0.09 -8.61 3.97
C TRP A 37 0.21 -8.22 5.43
N ARG A 38 1.45 -8.13 5.90
CA ARG A 38 1.72 -7.74 7.29
C ARG A 38 1.23 -6.32 7.50
N SER A 39 0.55 -6.11 8.62
CA SER A 39 0.19 -4.79 9.11
C SER A 39 0.73 -4.62 10.54
N THR A 40 1.07 -3.39 10.88
CA THR A 40 1.46 -3.02 12.24
C THR A 40 0.22 -2.86 13.12
N ARG A 41 0.38 -3.07 14.44
CA ARG A 41 -0.70 -2.91 15.43
C ARG A 41 -0.93 -1.44 15.85
N THR A 42 -0.51 -0.48 15.03
CA THR A 42 -0.71 0.95 15.26
C THR A 42 -2.05 1.40 14.67
N MET A 43 -2.63 2.48 15.18
CA MET A 43 -3.73 3.18 14.53
C MET A 43 -3.24 4.57 14.13
N PRO A 44 -3.13 4.88 12.82
CA PRO A 44 -3.45 4.02 11.67
C PRO A 44 -2.43 2.88 11.46
N PRO A 45 -2.86 1.70 10.94
CA PRO A 45 -1.96 0.60 10.66
C PRO A 45 -1.09 0.92 9.45
N THR A 46 0.21 0.69 9.57
CA THR A 46 1.11 0.65 8.41
C THR A 46 1.10 -0.75 7.82
N TYR A 47 0.87 -0.84 6.52
CA TYR A 47 0.80 -2.04 5.72
C TYR A 47 2.09 -2.27 4.95
N TYR A 48 2.49 -3.53 4.86
CA TYR A 48 3.70 -4.00 4.19
C TYR A 48 3.33 -4.97 3.06
N PRO A 49 2.69 -4.47 1.98
CA PRO A 49 2.33 -5.31 0.83
C PRO A 49 3.57 -5.96 0.19
N PRO A 50 3.39 -7.11 -0.47
CA PRO A 50 4.46 -7.74 -1.24
C PRO A 50 4.90 -6.85 -2.43
N PRO A 51 6.04 -7.16 -3.06
CA PRO A 51 6.66 -6.31 -4.07
C PRO A 51 5.69 -5.98 -5.23
N MET A 52 5.31 -4.70 -5.35
CA MET A 52 4.31 -4.22 -6.31
C MET A 52 4.94 -3.56 -7.54
N THR A 53 4.14 -3.38 -8.59
CA THR A 53 4.55 -2.54 -9.73
C THR A 53 4.48 -1.04 -9.37
N GLN A 54 5.30 -0.21 -10.03
CA GLN A 54 5.26 1.24 -9.84
C GLN A 54 3.87 1.84 -10.08
N GLN A 55 3.10 1.27 -11.03
CA GLN A 55 1.74 1.73 -11.33
C GLN A 55 0.79 1.60 -10.13
N ALA A 56 0.94 0.54 -9.33
CA ALA A 56 0.13 0.35 -8.14
C ALA A 56 0.55 1.31 -7.01
N ILE A 57 1.85 1.58 -6.89
CA ILE A 57 2.42 2.51 -5.92
C ILE A 57 1.94 3.94 -6.19
N ASP A 58 1.95 4.37 -7.45
CA ASP A 58 1.47 5.71 -7.84
C ASP A 58 -0.02 5.89 -7.54
N LYS A 59 -0.85 4.88 -7.86
CA LYS A 59 -2.27 4.89 -7.49
C LYS A 59 -2.48 4.89 -5.98
N LEU A 60 -1.64 4.18 -5.21
CA LEU A 60 -1.68 4.20 -3.75
C LEU A 60 -1.35 5.59 -3.19
N LYS A 61 -0.37 6.29 -3.79
CA LYS A 61 0.01 7.66 -3.43
C LYS A 61 -1.04 8.70 -3.80
N GLU A 62 -1.85 8.44 -4.82
CA GLU A 62 -2.96 9.31 -5.21
C GLU A 62 -4.15 9.25 -4.24
N PHE A 63 -4.25 8.23 -3.39
CA PHE A 63 -5.29 8.22 -2.35
C PHE A 63 -5.04 9.34 -1.35
N LYS A 64 -6.10 10.13 -1.13
CA LYS A 64 -6.08 11.23 -0.18
C LYS A 64 -5.80 10.68 1.23
N GLY A 65 -4.74 11.17 1.87
CA GLY A 65 -4.33 10.72 3.20
C GLY A 65 -3.49 9.44 3.21
N ALA A 66 -3.12 8.87 2.05
CA ALA A 66 -2.20 7.75 1.98
C ALA A 66 -0.73 8.22 2.02
N VAL A 67 0.00 7.75 3.03
CA VAL A 67 1.44 7.94 3.20
C VAL A 67 2.14 6.69 2.72
N VAL A 68 2.56 6.68 1.45
CA VAL A 68 3.35 5.59 0.88
C VAL A 68 4.83 5.90 1.01
N LYS A 69 5.57 5.01 1.67
CA LYS A 69 7.02 4.98 1.78
C LYS A 69 7.57 3.83 0.97
N ASP A 70 8.37 4.14 -0.04
CA ASP A 70 9.11 3.15 -0.79
C ASP A 70 10.26 2.61 0.08
N ILE A 71 10.31 1.29 0.31
CA ILE A 71 11.44 0.60 0.96
C ILE A 71 12.44 0.11 -0.10
N SER A 72 12.45 0.73 -1.27
CA SER A 72 13.48 0.49 -2.28
C SER A 72 14.80 1.07 -1.75
N GLU A 73 15.49 0.33 -0.88
CA GLU A 73 16.94 0.46 -0.69
C GLU A 73 17.61 0.27 -2.05
N GLU A 74 18.58 1.15 -2.33
CA GLU A 74 19.45 1.19 -3.52
C GLU A 74 20.09 -0.15 -3.91
#